data_AF-B3PMV6-F1
#
_entry.id   AF-B3PMV6-F1
#
_cell.length_a   1.000
_cell.length_b   1.000
_cell.length_c   1.000
_cell.angle_alpha   90.00
_cell.angle_beta   90.00
_cell.angle_gamma   90.00
#
_symmetry.space_group_name_H-M   'P 1'
#
loop_
_entity.id
_entity.type
_entity.pdbx_description
1 polymer ?
#
loop_
_entity_poly.entity_id
_entity_poly.type
_entity_poly.pdbx_seq_one_letter_code
_entity_poly.pdbx_strand_id
1 'polypeptide(L)'
;MKKSLLLISILSALTSLPSLVAVKCKPEETQEQKDEKLAKKYEKEYIDKQKYVFDDFEQFKMKPEHFRFHKDPDKFWKKTWFDYPNRNIKEYSLTQEFNNDFDKWFKDFQWKFQIFKRVMNKYAYNEVIKYQNPQ
;
A
#
# COMPACT_ATOMS: atom_id res chain seq x y z
N MET A 1 -12.95 49.69 53.27
CA MET A 1 -13.57 48.64 52.43
C MET A 1 -12.74 47.37 52.58
N LYS A 2 -13.40 46.26 52.92
CA LYS A 2 -12.83 44.90 53.02
C LYS A 2 -12.57 44.33 51.62
N LYS A 3 -11.68 43.32 51.58
CA LYS A 3 -11.42 42.25 50.57
C LYS A 3 -10.02 42.38 49.96
N SER A 4 -9.19 41.37 49.83
CA SER A 4 -9.16 39.98 50.31
C SER A 4 -7.78 39.47 49.88
N LEU A 5 -6.85 39.24 50.82
CA LEU A 5 -5.58 38.57 50.56
C LEU A 5 -5.76 37.11 50.99
N LEU A 6 -6.02 36.24 50.02
CA LEU A 6 -6.01 34.79 50.20
C LEU A 6 -5.41 34.15 48.93
N LEU A 7 -4.07 34.13 48.88
CA LEU A 7 -3.33 33.18 48.03
C LEU A 7 -3.08 31.94 48.91
N ILE A 8 -4.00 30.98 48.80
CA ILE A 8 -3.86 29.68 49.45
C ILE A 8 -2.84 28.88 48.65
N SER A 9 -1.70 28.64 49.29
CA SER A 9 -0.71 27.65 48.91
C SER A 9 -1.36 26.26 48.97
N ILE A 10 -1.67 25.67 47.81
CA ILE A 10 -2.00 24.25 47.69
C ILE A 10 -0.80 23.58 47.03
N LEU A 11 0.24 23.40 47.83
CA LEU A 11 1.45 22.68 47.49
C LEU A 11 1.48 21.38 48.30
N SER A 12 0.55 20.46 48.04
CA SER A 12 0.58 19.09 48.62
C SER A 12 -0.52 18.21 48.02
N ALA A 13 -0.35 17.81 46.77
CA ALA A 13 -1.01 16.64 46.20
C ALA A 13 -0.04 15.92 45.24
N LEU A 14 1.16 15.66 45.75
CA LEU A 14 2.17 14.78 45.14
C LEU A 14 2.23 13.51 45.98
N THR A 15 1.27 12.60 45.82
CA THR A 15 1.47 11.18 46.12
C THR A 15 0.30 10.35 45.57
N SER A 16 0.65 9.24 44.94
CA SER A 16 -0.21 8.21 44.33
C SER A 16 -0.75 8.46 42.92
N LEU A 17 0.16 8.69 41.95
CA LEU A 17 -0.11 8.05 40.66
C LEU A 17 0.06 6.54 40.85
N PRO A 18 -0.95 5.72 40.50
CA PRO A 18 -0.75 4.28 40.47
C PRO A 18 0.34 4.01 39.44
N SER A 19 1.31 3.18 39.81
CA SER A 19 2.30 2.64 38.90
C SER A 19 1.57 1.97 37.75
N LEU A 20 1.34 2.73 36.67
CA LEU A 20 0.89 2.18 35.41
C LEU A 20 1.99 1.25 34.98
N VAL A 21 1.76 -0.04 35.19
CA VAL A 21 2.51 -1.13 34.61
C VAL A 21 2.61 -0.79 33.14
N ALA A 22 3.78 -0.30 32.72
CA ALA A 22 4.12 -0.08 31.33
C ALA A 22 4.25 -1.47 30.71
N VAL A 23 3.11 -2.10 30.44
CA VAL A 23 3.00 -3.13 29.43
C VAL A 23 3.63 -2.49 28.20
N LYS A 24 4.75 -3.05 27.73
CA LYS A 24 5.43 -2.62 26.51
C LYS A 24 4.48 -2.86 25.33
N CYS A 25 3.48 -2.00 25.16
CA CYS A 25 2.81 -1.82 23.90
C CYS A 25 3.85 -1.18 22.99
N LYS A 26 4.44 -1.98 22.08
CA LYS A 26 5.16 -1.39 20.96
C LYS A 26 4.11 -0.57 20.21
N PRO A 27 4.21 0.78 20.18
CA PRO A 27 3.25 1.56 19.42
C PRO A 27 3.31 1.08 17.97
N GLU A 28 2.15 0.77 17.39
CA GLU A 28 2.08 0.44 15.97
C GLU A 28 2.58 1.64 15.18
N GLU A 29 3.49 1.40 14.22
CA GLU A 29 4.00 2.48 13.35
C GLU A 29 2.82 3.11 12.61
N THR A 30 2.71 4.44 12.72
CA THR A 30 1.69 5.18 11.96
C THR A 30 1.99 5.13 10.47
N GLN A 31 0.99 5.37 9.63
CA GLN A 31 1.20 5.39 8.18
C GLN A 31 2.23 6.45 7.76
N GLU A 32 2.22 7.62 8.40
CA GLU A 32 3.19 8.69 8.16
C GLU A 32 4.63 8.26 8.46
N GLN A 33 4.84 7.51 9.54
CA GLN A 33 6.16 6.97 9.89
C GLN A 33 6.64 5.96 8.86
N LYS A 34 5.75 5.09 8.37
CA LYS A 34 6.06 4.14 7.29
C LYS A 34 6.43 4.86 6.00
N ASP A 35 5.68 5.90 5.64
CA ASP A 35 5.93 6.73 4.47
C ASP A 35 7.30 7.43 4.55
N GLU A 36 7.63 8.04 5.69
CA GLU A 36 8.91 8.73 5.88
C GLU A 36 10.09 7.75 5.84
N LYS A 37 9.95 6.59 6.49
CA LYS A 37 10.96 5.53 6.49
C LYS A 37 11.22 5.00 5.08
N LEU A 38 10.15 4.78 4.31
CA LEU A 38 10.26 4.31 2.93
C LEU A 38 10.83 5.40 2.01
N ALA A 39 10.45 6.66 2.18
CA ALA A 39 11.03 7.78 1.44
C ALA A 39 12.55 7.89 1.66
N LYS A 40 13.02 7.79 2.91
CA LYS A 40 14.47 7.78 3.22
C LYS A 40 15.20 6.58 2.60
N LYS A 41 14.56 5.40 2.56
CA LYS A 41 15.09 4.22 1.85
C LYS A 41 15.25 4.55 0.35
N TYR A 42 14.26 5.18 -0.25
CA TYR A 42 14.26 5.51 -1.68
C TYR A 42 15.21 6.63 -2.07
N GLU A 43 15.39 7.64 -1.22
CA GLU A 43 16.45 8.64 -1.40
C GLU A 43 17.81 7.94 -1.56
N LYS A 44 18.16 7.05 -0.63
CA LYS A 44 19.43 6.31 -0.69
C LYS A 44 19.54 5.34 -1.86
N GLU A 45 18.45 4.65 -2.20
CA GLU A 45 18.51 3.61 -3.24
C GLU A 45 18.47 4.19 -4.65
N TYR A 46 17.72 5.26 -4.87
CA TYR A 46 17.43 5.78 -6.20
C TYR A 46 18.12 7.11 -6.49
N ILE A 47 18.25 8.01 -5.50
CA ILE A 47 18.91 9.30 -5.69
C ILE A 47 20.43 9.15 -5.56
N ASP A 48 20.92 8.63 -4.43
CA ASP A 48 22.36 8.51 -4.18
C ASP A 48 23.06 7.61 -5.21
N LYS A 49 22.34 6.59 -5.71
CA LYS A 49 22.83 5.66 -6.74
C LYS A 49 22.47 6.07 -8.17
N GLN A 50 21.79 7.20 -8.37
CA GLN A 50 21.34 7.68 -9.69
C GLN A 50 20.55 6.62 -10.50
N LYS A 51 19.67 5.89 -9.80
CA LYS A 51 18.81 4.85 -10.37
C LYS A 51 17.38 5.37 -10.44
N TYR A 52 16.92 5.79 -11.62
CA TYR A 52 15.61 6.46 -11.77
C TYR A 52 14.49 5.54 -12.26
N VAL A 53 14.70 4.22 -12.21
CA VAL A 53 13.70 3.21 -12.56
C VAL A 53 13.13 2.61 -11.29
N PHE A 54 11.81 2.66 -11.14
CA PHE A 54 11.13 2.02 -10.01
C PHE A 54 11.13 0.50 -10.16
N ASP A 55 11.74 -0.20 -9.20
CA ASP A 55 11.81 -1.67 -9.19
C ASP A 55 11.56 -2.31 -7.81
N ASP A 56 11.15 -1.52 -6.80
CA ASP A 56 10.78 -2.04 -5.47
C ASP A 56 9.33 -2.59 -5.46
N PHE A 57 9.07 -3.58 -6.31
CA PHE A 57 7.82 -4.32 -6.32
C PHE A 57 8.04 -5.78 -6.69
N GLU A 58 7.20 -6.67 -6.18
CA GLU A 58 7.17 -8.06 -6.64
C GLU A 58 6.15 -8.19 -7.77
N GLN A 59 6.43 -9.04 -8.77
CA GLN A 59 5.44 -9.37 -9.79
C GLN A 59 4.26 -10.12 -9.17
N PHE A 60 3.03 -9.74 -9.51
CA PHE A 60 1.84 -10.47 -9.07
C PHE A 60 1.88 -11.92 -9.60
N LYS A 61 1.70 -12.89 -8.69
CA LYS A 61 1.71 -14.33 -9.03
C LYS A 61 0.30 -14.89 -9.02
N MET A 62 -0.13 -15.36 -10.18
CA MET A 62 -1.37 -16.11 -10.32
C MET A 62 -1.25 -17.48 -9.64
N LYS A 63 -2.33 -17.94 -9.03
CA LYS A 63 -2.42 -19.27 -8.39
C LYS A 63 -3.62 -20.04 -8.94
N PRO A 64 -3.66 -21.38 -8.82
CA PRO A 64 -4.81 -22.17 -9.28
C PRO A 64 -6.15 -21.71 -8.71
N GLU A 65 -6.18 -21.22 -7.46
CA GLU A 65 -7.38 -20.75 -6.77
C GLU A 65 -7.95 -19.45 -7.38
N HIS A 66 -7.15 -18.76 -8.20
CA HIS A 66 -7.58 -17.57 -8.95
C HIS A 66 -8.46 -17.91 -10.16
N PHE A 67 -8.59 -19.19 -10.50
CA PHE A 67 -9.30 -19.63 -11.70
C PHE A 67 -10.46 -20.57 -11.37
N ARG A 68 -11.61 -20.31 -11.99
CA ARG A 68 -12.77 -21.20 -11.97
C ARG A 68 -12.99 -21.78 -13.37
N PHE A 69 -12.91 -23.10 -13.48
CA PHE A 69 -13.20 -23.81 -14.72
C PHE A 69 -14.71 -23.84 -15.01
N HIS A 70 -15.09 -23.52 -16.25
CA HIS A 70 -16.46 -23.68 -16.73
C HIS A 70 -16.61 -25.03 -17.43
N LYS A 71 -17.42 -25.92 -16.85
CA LYS A 71 -17.68 -27.27 -17.40
C LYS A 71 -18.58 -27.26 -18.65
N ASP A 72 -19.29 -26.16 -18.90
CA ASP A 72 -20.22 -26.00 -20.02
C ASP A 72 -20.10 -24.57 -20.59
N PRO A 73 -19.17 -24.34 -21.54
CA PRO A 73 -18.97 -23.03 -22.17
C PRO A 73 -20.18 -22.57 -23.00
N ASP A 74 -21.07 -23.49 -23.42
CA ASP A 74 -22.24 -23.19 -24.26
C ASP A 74 -23.31 -22.36 -23.54
N LYS A 75 -23.24 -22.27 -22.21
CA LYS A 75 -24.28 -21.61 -21.41
C LYS A 75 -24.04 -20.11 -21.19
N PHE A 76 -22.80 -19.64 -21.30
CA PHE A 76 -22.44 -18.24 -21.01
C PHE A 76 -22.14 -17.41 -22.27
N TRP A 77 -21.63 -18.03 -23.34
CA TRP A 77 -21.07 -17.29 -24.48
C TRP A 77 -21.34 -17.98 -25.83
N LYS A 78 -22.59 -18.35 -26.09
CA LYS A 78 -23.06 -19.02 -27.32
C LYS A 78 -22.76 -18.29 -28.65
N LYS A 79 -22.11 -17.12 -28.62
CA LYS A 79 -21.79 -16.29 -29.80
C LYS A 79 -20.31 -15.94 -29.99
N THR A 80 -19.41 -16.25 -29.05
CA THR A 80 -18.01 -15.76 -29.08
C THR A 80 -16.97 -16.85 -29.32
N TRP A 81 -17.32 -18.12 -29.16
CA TRP A 81 -16.43 -19.22 -29.49
C TRP A 81 -16.81 -19.78 -30.86
N PHE A 82 -16.14 -19.31 -31.90
CA PHE A 82 -16.04 -20.09 -33.14
C PHE A 82 -15.31 -21.38 -32.75
N ASP A 83 -16.07 -22.46 -32.61
CA ASP A 83 -15.55 -23.79 -32.34
C ASP A 83 -14.69 -24.20 -33.54
N TYR A 84 -13.37 -24.04 -33.42
CA TYR A 84 -12.46 -24.62 -34.39
C TYR A 84 -12.48 -26.13 -34.12
N PRO A 85 -13.01 -26.97 -35.03
CA PRO A 85 -13.07 -28.40 -34.79
C PRO A 85 -11.65 -28.90 -34.44
N ASN A 86 -11.54 -29.62 -33.32
CA ASN A 86 -10.33 -30.23 -32.73
C ASN A 86 -9.49 -29.41 -31.73
N ARG A 87 -10.01 -28.35 -31.09
CA ARG A 87 -9.30 -27.73 -29.96
C ARG A 87 -10.01 -27.97 -28.63
N ASN A 88 -9.42 -28.76 -27.73
CA ASN A 88 -9.85 -28.89 -26.34
C ASN A 88 -9.54 -27.61 -25.54
N ILE A 89 -10.16 -26.47 -25.89
CA ILE A 89 -9.96 -25.21 -25.18
C ILE A 89 -10.83 -25.24 -23.91
N LYS A 90 -10.18 -25.09 -22.76
CA LYS A 90 -10.85 -24.97 -21.47
C LYS A 90 -11.11 -23.50 -21.17
N GLU A 91 -12.35 -23.15 -20.84
CA GLU A 91 -12.72 -21.81 -20.40
C GLU A 91 -12.55 -21.65 -18.89
N TYR A 92 -11.92 -20.55 -18.49
CA TYR A 92 -11.73 -20.18 -17.08
C TYR A 92 -12.19 -18.74 -16.86
N SER A 93 -12.85 -18.49 -15.74
CA SER A 93 -13.05 -17.14 -15.21
C SER A 93 -12.13 -16.87 -14.03
N LEU A 94 -11.88 -15.59 -13.76
CA LEU A 94 -11.20 -15.16 -12.55
C LEU A 94 -12.16 -15.26 -11.36
N THR A 95 -11.63 -15.73 -10.25
CA THR A 95 -12.39 -15.89 -9.00
C THR A 95 -12.39 -14.61 -8.16
N GLN A 96 -13.15 -14.60 -7.07
CA GLN A 96 -13.10 -13.50 -6.12
C GLN A 96 -11.75 -13.45 -5.39
N GLU A 97 -11.12 -14.60 -5.18
CA GLU A 97 -9.79 -14.74 -4.61
C GLU A 97 -8.74 -14.02 -5.45
N PHE A 98 -8.84 -14.08 -6.78
CA PHE A 98 -8.01 -13.25 -7.66
C PHE A 98 -8.17 -11.76 -7.34
N ASN A 99 -9.41 -11.26 -7.30
CA ASN A 99 -9.68 -9.83 -7.08
C ASN A 99 -9.12 -9.37 -5.73
N ASN A 100 -9.28 -10.18 -4.68
CA ASN A 100 -8.80 -9.86 -3.34
C ASN A 100 -7.27 -9.84 -3.27
N ASP A 101 -6.60 -10.86 -3.84
CA ASP A 101 -5.14 -10.95 -3.85
C ASP A 101 -4.54 -9.82 -4.71
N PHE A 102 -5.14 -9.56 -5.88
CA PHE A 102 -4.70 -8.50 -6.79
C PHE A 102 -4.88 -7.12 -6.19
N ASP A 103 -6.03 -6.82 -5.57
CA ASP A 103 -6.29 -5.52 -4.92
C ASP A 103 -5.29 -5.25 -3.79
N LYS A 104 -4.97 -6.27 -2.98
CA LYS A 104 -3.95 -6.15 -1.93
C LYS A 104 -2.56 -5.84 -2.52
N TRP A 105 -2.17 -6.59 -3.55
CA TRP A 105 -0.90 -6.38 -4.24
C TRP A 105 -0.83 -4.99 -4.88
N PHE A 106 -1.91 -4.58 -5.56
CA PHE A 106 -2.00 -3.32 -6.26
C PHE A 106 -1.96 -2.13 -5.30
N LYS A 107 -2.62 -2.22 -4.14
CA LYS A 107 -2.54 -1.20 -3.09
C LYS A 107 -1.12 -1.01 -2.55
N ASP A 108 -0.39 -2.11 -2.30
CA ASP A 108 1.02 -2.04 -1.88
C ASP A 108 1.90 -1.42 -2.97
N PHE A 109 1.74 -1.87 -4.22
CA PHE A 109 2.43 -1.31 -5.38
C PHE A 109 2.18 0.20 -5.51
N GLN A 110 0.91 0.62 -5.47
CA GLN A 110 0.53 2.03 -5.59
C GLN A 110 1.14 2.86 -4.47
N TRP A 111 1.05 2.39 -3.23
CA TRP A 111 1.62 3.09 -2.08
C TRP A 111 3.13 3.33 -2.25
N LYS A 112 3.89 2.29 -2.56
CA LYS A 112 5.33 2.37 -2.83
C LYS A 112 5.64 3.29 -4.00
N PHE A 113 4.93 3.12 -5.13
CA PHE A 113 5.14 3.92 -6.32
C PHE A 113 4.87 5.41 -6.11
N GLN A 114 3.85 5.78 -5.31
CA GLN A 114 3.58 7.18 -5.00
C GLN A 114 4.69 7.83 -4.16
N ILE A 115 5.29 7.09 -3.23
CA ILE A 115 6.43 7.57 -2.45
C ILE A 115 7.65 7.72 -3.36
N PHE A 116 7.93 6.73 -4.21
CA PHE A 116 8.99 6.83 -5.22
C PHE A 116 8.82 8.07 -6.10
N LYS A 117 7.62 8.27 -6.65
CA LYS A 117 7.28 9.43 -7.49
C LYS A 117 7.52 10.75 -6.73
N ARG A 118 7.16 10.82 -5.45
CA ARG A 118 7.40 12.00 -4.61
C ARG A 118 8.89 12.28 -4.44
N VAL A 119 9.70 11.24 -4.18
CA VAL A 119 11.17 11.35 -4.05
C VAL A 119 11.79 11.79 -5.38
N MET A 120 11.42 11.17 -6.51
CA MET A 120 11.92 11.53 -7.83
C MET A 120 11.58 12.98 -8.19
N ASN A 121 10.33 13.40 -7.97
CA ASN A 121 9.93 14.80 -8.23
C ASN A 121 10.70 15.81 -7.36
N LYS A 122 11.12 15.42 -6.16
CA LYS A 122 11.83 16.32 -5.25
C LYS A 122 13.31 16.48 -5.63
N TYR A 123 13.98 15.38 -6.00
CA TYR A 123 15.45 15.38 -6.16
C TYR A 123 15.96 15.12 -7.58
N ALA A 124 15.14 14.52 -8.45
CA ALA A 124 15.52 14.09 -9.80
C ALA A 124 14.44 14.45 -10.83
N TYR A 125 13.76 15.60 -10.66
CA TYR A 125 12.63 16.00 -11.51
C TYR A 125 12.98 15.99 -13.01
N ASN A 126 14.20 16.42 -13.36
CA ASN A 126 14.65 16.48 -14.76
C ASN A 126 14.85 15.10 -15.39
N GLU A 127 15.01 14.05 -14.58
CA GLU A 127 15.17 12.66 -15.02
C GLU A 127 13.83 11.96 -15.24
N VAL A 128 12.71 12.57 -14.78
CA VAL A 128 11.37 12.01 -14.91
C VAL A 128 10.86 12.22 -16.34
N ILE A 129 10.98 11.18 -17.17
CA ILE A 129 10.36 11.16 -18.50
C ILE A 129 8.85 10.97 -18.33
N LYS A 130 8.08 12.03 -18.60
CA LYS A 130 6.62 11.94 -18.68
C LYS A 130 6.25 11.39 -20.06
N TYR A 131 5.76 10.15 -20.10
CA TYR A 131 5.16 9.62 -21.31
C TYR A 131 3.85 10.38 -21.60
N GLN A 132 3.79 11.03 -22.76
CA GLN A 132 2.54 11.56 -23.30
C GLN A 132 2.05 10.56 -24.34
N ASN A 133 0.80 10.09 -24.19
CA ASN A 133 0.18 9.31 -25.26
C ASN A 133 0.17 10.17 -26.53
N PRO A 134 0.66 9.66 -27.67
CA PRO A 134 0.46 10.34 -28.93
C PRO A 134 -1.05 10.55 -29.15
N GLN A 135 -1.42 11.76 -29.55
CA GLN A 135 -2.80 12.13 -29.91
C GLN A 135 -3.20 11.53 -31.26
#